data_AF-A0A1I5G5I0-F1
#
_entry.id   AF-A0A1I5G5I0-F1
#
_cell.length_a   1.000
_cell.length_b   1.000
_cell.length_c   1.000
_cell.angle_alpha   90.00
_cell.angle_beta   90.00
_cell.angle_gamma   90.00
#
_symmetry.space_group_name_H-M   'P 1'
#
loop_
_entity.id
_entity.type
_entity.pdbx_description
1 polymer ?
#
loop_
_entity_poly.entity_id
_entity_poly.type
_entity_poly.pdbx_seq_one_letter_code
_entity_poly.pdbx_strand_id
1 'polypeptide(L)'
;MDMDDQNKNLILATALSFIVILVWFVVFPPPEAPAVDPNAPVPTASEGTPAPVADAGGATTTEATSGETVVAEASAPRLTIDTPSLKGSISLQGGRIDELFLKNYRETIEPDSDIVSLLAPVGADEPYYALYGWAPGAGLTGESVPGANTIWSVESGETLAPDSPIILTWDNGAGLKFRRELSVDKDFMFSVHQSVENTGSAPVSLAPYGILARHGIPGDIKKFFILHEGLIAMSDGELSETDYDDVEEYPFNPREGAPADVTQVAEGGWIGFTDHYWMTTLIPAPGMPYKAVTKFDPQRGIYQTETVLATQTVAPGETASAESRLFAGAKEWATIKQYQDEEGVDRFLDSIDWGWFFFLTKPIFAVLHWLNAVIGNMGWAIIGLTLLIKALVLPLAYKSYVSMAKMKELQPQMEKIKENAGDDRQALQKEMMTLYKKEKVNPASGCLPILLQIPIFFSLYKVIFVTLELRHAPWIGWINDLSAPDPSSLYNLWGILPWGTPEPGSVLALIFIGILPLCLGVSMWLQQKLNPSPTDPTQKMIFAWMPWVFMFMLGSFASGLVVYWIANNVITFTQQYLIMRSQGYKPDVFGNIIAGFKRGEAKAEADKKK
;
A
#
# COMPACT_ATOMS: atom_id res chain seq x y z
N MET A 1 -29.73 0.26 42.13
CA MET A 1 -28.25 0.30 42.16
C MET A 1 -27.88 1.76 41.97
N ASP A 2 -27.23 2.38 42.94
CA ASP A 2 -27.05 3.84 42.99
C ASP A 2 -26.26 4.36 41.79
N MET A 3 -26.70 5.52 41.27
CA MET A 3 -26.14 6.18 40.08
C MET A 3 -24.65 6.52 40.24
N ASP A 4 -24.20 6.69 41.49
CA ASP A 4 -22.80 6.90 41.84
C ASP A 4 -21.93 5.64 41.67
N ASP A 5 -22.48 4.44 41.85
CA ASP A 5 -21.74 3.19 41.64
C ASP A 5 -21.61 2.86 40.16
N GLN A 6 -22.60 3.22 39.32
CA GLN A 6 -22.47 3.10 37.87
C GLN A 6 -21.42 4.08 37.32
N ASN A 7 -21.39 5.33 37.77
CA ASN A 7 -20.35 6.28 37.37
C ASN A 7 -18.96 5.84 37.83
N LYS A 8 -18.81 5.30 39.05
CA LYS A 8 -17.53 4.75 39.52
C LYS A 8 -17.10 3.53 38.72
N ASN A 9 -18.01 2.60 38.42
CA ASN A 9 -17.72 1.42 37.61
C ASN A 9 -17.40 1.79 36.17
N LEU A 10 -18.00 2.86 35.64
CA LEU A 10 -17.74 3.39 34.31
C LEU A 10 -16.40 4.12 34.22
N ILE A 11 -16.06 4.92 35.23
CA ILE A 11 -14.73 5.55 35.36
C ILE A 11 -13.67 4.46 35.54
N LEU A 12 -13.94 3.44 36.36
CA LEU A 12 -13.05 2.31 36.56
C LEU A 12 -12.90 1.48 35.28
N ALA A 13 -13.98 1.22 34.55
CA ALA A 13 -13.93 0.51 33.27
C ALA A 13 -13.19 1.32 32.20
N THR A 14 -13.40 2.64 32.15
CA THR A 14 -12.67 3.53 31.24
C THR A 14 -11.19 3.56 31.59
N ALA A 15 -10.84 3.67 32.88
CA ALA A 15 -9.46 3.61 33.35
C ALA A 15 -8.82 2.24 33.07
N LEU A 16 -9.55 1.13 33.27
CA LEU A 16 -9.08 -0.21 32.95
C LEU A 16 -8.92 -0.42 31.44
N SER A 17 -9.81 0.11 30.60
CA SER A 17 -9.65 0.09 29.14
C SER A 17 -8.45 0.91 28.69
N PHE A 18 -8.22 2.08 29.29
CA PHE A 18 -6.99 2.86 29.06
C PHE A 18 -5.74 2.11 29.52
N ILE A 19 -5.79 1.41 30.66
CA ILE A 19 -4.71 0.56 31.13
C ILE A 19 -4.48 -0.62 30.18
N VAL A 20 -5.53 -1.26 29.65
CA VAL A 20 -5.40 -2.33 28.66
C VAL A 20 -4.77 -1.82 27.36
N ILE A 21 -5.15 -0.62 26.91
CA ILE A 21 -4.53 0.03 25.73
C ILE A 21 -3.06 0.38 26.02
N LEU A 22 -2.74 0.93 27.19
CA LEU A 22 -1.36 1.23 27.58
C LEU A 22 -0.51 -0.04 27.73
N VAL A 23 -1.06 -1.10 28.33
CA VAL A 23 -0.41 -2.41 28.43
C VAL A 23 -0.25 -3.03 27.05
N TRP A 24 -1.22 -2.88 26.14
CA TRP A 24 -1.09 -3.30 24.76
C TRP A 24 0.09 -2.60 24.07
N PHE A 25 0.26 -1.28 24.25
CA PHE A 25 1.42 -0.55 23.73
C PHE A 25 2.76 -0.90 24.40
N VAL A 26 2.74 -1.43 25.62
CA VAL A 26 3.96 -1.86 26.35
C VAL A 26 4.34 -3.32 26.04
N VAL A 27 3.35 -4.20 25.85
CA VAL A 27 3.52 -5.63 25.54
C VAL A 27 3.74 -5.85 24.04
N PHE A 28 3.12 -5.02 23.21
CA PHE A 28 3.31 -4.95 21.76
C PHE A 28 3.82 -3.55 21.39
N PRO A 29 5.05 -3.18 21.81
CA PRO A 29 5.62 -1.91 21.40
C PRO A 29 5.76 -1.89 19.87
N PRO A 30 5.50 -0.76 19.20
CA PRO A 30 5.91 -0.61 17.80
C PRO A 30 7.41 -0.91 17.70
N PRO A 31 7.87 -1.57 16.62
CA PRO A 31 9.26 -1.99 16.49
C PRO A 31 10.18 -0.78 16.73
N GLU A 32 11.09 -0.91 17.69
CA GLU A 32 12.10 0.12 17.93
C GLU A 32 12.93 0.26 16.65
N ALA A 33 12.99 1.48 16.10
CA ALA A 33 13.98 1.82 15.10
C ALA A 33 15.37 1.50 15.69
N PRO A 34 16.28 0.86 14.95
CA PRO A 34 17.57 0.47 15.49
C PRO A 34 18.31 1.70 16.02
N ALA A 35 18.53 1.70 17.34
CA ALA A 35 19.34 2.72 17.99
C ALA A 35 20.80 2.55 17.55
N VAL A 36 21.28 3.48 16.72
CA VAL A 36 22.70 3.58 16.37
C VAL A 36 23.45 4.11 17.59
N ASP A 37 24.23 3.25 18.27
CA ASP A 37 25.17 3.65 19.32
C ASP A 37 26.40 4.31 18.68
N PRO A 38 26.65 5.62 18.87
CA PRO A 38 27.78 6.30 18.27
C PRO A 38 29.15 5.93 18.89
N ASN A 39 29.20 5.06 19.91
CA ASN A 39 30.42 4.76 20.66
C ASN A 39 30.65 3.29 21.02
N ALA A 40 30.01 2.33 20.35
CA ALA A 40 30.26 0.91 20.62
C ALA A 40 31.70 0.51 20.20
N PRO A 41 32.56 0.02 21.12
CA PRO A 41 33.93 -0.39 20.80
C PRO A 41 33.99 -1.76 20.12
N VAL A 42 34.85 -1.86 19.10
CA VAL A 42 35.20 -3.09 18.38
C VAL A 42 35.88 -4.10 19.31
N PRO A 43 35.38 -5.34 19.49
CA PRO A 43 36.14 -6.38 20.16
C PRO A 43 37.09 -7.08 19.18
N THR A 44 38.36 -7.02 19.54
CA THR A 44 39.48 -7.72 18.90
C THR A 44 39.44 -9.21 19.29
N ALA A 45 39.74 -10.09 18.33
CA ALA A 45 39.81 -11.55 18.53
C ALA A 45 40.98 -11.98 19.44
N SER A 46 40.80 -13.10 20.15
CA SER A 46 41.92 -13.97 20.57
C SER A 46 41.48 -15.41 20.83
N GLU A 47 42.40 -16.31 20.49
CA GLU A 47 42.33 -17.78 20.31
C GLU A 47 42.03 -18.64 21.54
N GLY A 48 41.59 -19.88 21.28
CA GLY A 48 41.62 -20.98 22.24
C GLY A 48 41.10 -22.32 21.68
N THR A 49 41.98 -23.08 21.01
CA THR A 49 41.77 -24.50 20.62
C THR A 49 41.86 -25.44 21.84
N PRO A 50 41.14 -26.57 21.88
CA PRO A 50 41.82 -27.86 21.63
C PRO A 50 41.01 -28.85 20.75
N ALA A 51 41.75 -29.67 19.99
CA ALA A 51 41.32 -30.85 19.23
C ALA A 51 41.68 -32.14 20.01
N PRO A 52 41.54 -33.38 19.47
CA PRO A 52 40.44 -34.02 18.74
C PRO A 52 40.08 -35.41 19.33
N VAL A 53 38.98 -36.04 18.87
CA VAL A 53 38.89 -37.52 18.84
C VAL A 53 38.28 -37.95 17.50
N ALA A 54 38.99 -38.83 16.81
CA ALA A 54 38.61 -39.45 15.55
C ALA A 54 37.89 -40.79 15.80
N ASP A 55 36.89 -41.10 14.97
CA ASP A 55 36.78 -42.42 14.35
C ASP A 55 36.10 -42.32 12.98
N ALA A 56 36.50 -43.21 12.08
CA ALA A 56 36.43 -43.11 10.64
C ALA A 56 35.38 -44.06 10.02
N GLY A 57 34.88 -43.69 8.84
CA GLY A 57 34.43 -44.66 7.84
C GLY A 57 33.32 -44.22 6.87
N GLY A 58 33.68 -43.76 5.66
CA GLY A 58 32.94 -44.15 4.44
C GLY A 58 32.36 -43.07 3.50
N ALA A 59 33.22 -42.52 2.62
CA ALA A 59 33.03 -42.30 1.16
C ALA A 59 31.97 -41.30 0.57
N THR A 60 32.53 -40.17 0.11
CA THR A 60 32.43 -39.58 -1.26
C THR A 60 31.17 -38.80 -1.72
N THR A 61 31.28 -37.47 -1.73
CA THR A 61 31.08 -36.62 -2.93
C THR A 61 31.80 -35.28 -2.74
N THR A 62 32.61 -34.90 -3.71
CA THR A 62 33.54 -33.76 -3.61
C THR A 62 32.79 -32.44 -3.77
N GLU A 63 32.62 -31.73 -2.66
CA GLU A 63 32.40 -30.28 -2.63
C GLU A 63 33.65 -29.57 -3.13
N ALA A 64 33.49 -28.73 -4.16
CA ALA A 64 34.42 -27.65 -4.42
C ALA A 64 33.95 -26.43 -3.62
N THR A 65 34.47 -26.34 -2.40
CA THR A 65 34.47 -25.11 -1.60
C THR A 65 35.44 -24.14 -2.24
N SER A 66 34.95 -23.14 -2.98
CA SER A 66 35.67 -21.89 -3.17
C SER A 66 35.06 -20.87 -2.22
N GLY A 67 35.77 -20.63 -1.11
CA GLY A 67 35.55 -19.45 -0.30
C GLY A 67 35.83 -18.23 -1.16
N GLU A 68 34.76 -17.56 -1.58
CA GLU A 68 34.85 -16.25 -2.18
C GLU A 68 35.13 -15.28 -1.04
N THR A 69 36.42 -14.96 -0.90
CA THR A 69 36.86 -13.77 -0.20
C THR A 69 36.14 -12.61 -0.86
N VAL A 70 35.42 -11.81 -0.06
CA VAL A 70 34.82 -10.55 -0.47
C VAL A 70 35.95 -9.64 -0.90
N VAL A 71 36.35 -9.75 -2.16
CA VAL A 71 37.11 -8.71 -2.84
C VAL A 71 36.11 -7.60 -3.00
N ALA A 72 36.32 -6.50 -2.27
CA ALA A 72 35.63 -5.24 -2.53
C ALA A 72 35.69 -5.00 -4.05
N GLU A 73 34.54 -5.12 -4.72
CA GLU A 73 34.44 -4.97 -6.16
C GLU A 73 35.00 -3.61 -6.55
N ALA A 74 36.11 -3.60 -7.29
CA ALA A 74 36.48 -2.45 -8.08
C ALA A 74 35.32 -2.23 -9.07
N SER A 75 34.48 -1.23 -8.81
CA SER A 75 33.31 -0.80 -9.61
C SER A 75 33.39 -1.30 -11.05
N ALA A 76 32.66 -2.37 -11.38
CA ALA A 76 32.51 -2.82 -12.75
C ALA A 76 32.13 -1.62 -13.65
N PRO A 77 32.61 -1.54 -14.91
CA PRO A 77 32.22 -0.46 -15.79
C PRO A 77 30.69 -0.40 -15.96
N ARG A 78 30.14 0.81 -16.09
CA ARG A 78 28.69 1.05 -16.14
C ARG A 78 28.31 1.90 -17.35
N LEU A 79 27.11 1.67 -17.89
CA LEU A 79 26.52 2.47 -18.97
C LEU A 79 25.38 3.32 -18.43
N THR A 80 25.20 4.52 -18.97
CA THR A 80 24.20 5.46 -18.43
C THR A 80 22.80 5.14 -18.96
N ILE A 81 21.78 5.29 -18.11
CA ILE A 81 20.36 5.32 -18.49
C ILE A 81 19.88 6.77 -18.32
N ASP A 82 19.33 7.36 -19.37
CA ASP A 82 18.82 8.72 -19.35
C ASP A 82 17.57 8.86 -20.24
N THR A 83 16.39 8.85 -19.63
CA THR A 83 15.09 9.04 -20.31
C THR A 83 14.34 10.23 -19.70
N PRO A 84 13.20 10.68 -20.25
CA PRO A 84 12.38 11.70 -19.59
C PRO A 84 11.99 11.33 -18.15
N SER A 85 11.69 10.05 -17.89
CA SER A 85 11.18 9.57 -16.60
C SER A 85 12.23 8.87 -15.73
N LEU A 86 13.33 8.39 -16.31
CA LEU A 86 14.33 7.55 -15.66
C LEU A 86 15.74 8.15 -15.72
N LYS A 87 16.50 7.97 -14.65
CA LYS A 87 17.96 8.18 -14.58
C LYS A 87 18.58 6.95 -13.95
N GLY A 88 19.74 6.50 -14.40
CA GLY A 88 20.39 5.36 -13.75
C GLY A 88 21.58 4.84 -14.51
N SER A 89 21.92 3.58 -14.29
CA SER A 89 22.97 2.91 -15.02
C SER A 89 22.82 1.39 -15.09
N ILE A 90 23.50 0.80 -16.08
CA ILE A 90 23.59 -0.65 -16.30
C ILE A 90 25.01 -1.08 -15.93
N SER A 91 25.14 -2.02 -15.01
CA SER A 91 26.43 -2.65 -14.72
C SER A 91 26.83 -3.61 -15.85
N LEU A 92 28.04 -3.47 -16.40
CA LEU A 92 28.57 -4.45 -17.35
C LEU A 92 28.87 -5.80 -16.70
N GLN A 93 28.95 -5.86 -15.37
CA GLN A 93 28.97 -7.13 -14.64
C GLN A 93 27.55 -7.69 -14.54
N GLY A 94 27.32 -8.84 -15.15
CA GLY A 94 26.01 -9.47 -15.35
C GLY A 94 25.13 -8.77 -16.40
N GLY A 95 25.46 -7.55 -16.82
CA GLY A 95 24.56 -6.73 -17.65
C GLY A 95 23.31 -6.36 -16.86
N ARG A 96 23.47 -5.99 -15.58
CA ARG A 96 22.38 -5.75 -14.63
C ARG A 96 21.81 -4.35 -14.80
N ILE A 97 20.49 -4.25 -14.70
CA ILE A 97 19.81 -2.98 -14.46
C ILE A 97 19.66 -2.91 -12.93
N ASP A 98 20.56 -2.19 -12.29
CA ASP A 98 20.75 -2.24 -10.83
C ASP A 98 20.88 -0.85 -10.20
N GLU A 99 20.95 0.23 -10.97
CA GLU A 99 20.83 1.59 -10.44
C GLU A 99 19.77 2.32 -11.26
N LEU A 100 18.64 2.68 -10.63
CA LEU A 100 17.54 3.32 -11.33
C LEU A 100 16.77 4.27 -10.41
N PHE A 101 16.58 5.50 -10.87
CA PHE A 101 15.90 6.58 -10.19
C PHE A 101 14.75 7.13 -11.04
N LEU A 102 13.66 7.53 -10.38
CA LEU A 102 12.45 8.04 -11.02
C LEU A 102 12.44 9.58 -11.02
N LYS A 103 12.81 10.21 -12.14
CA LYS A 103 13.04 11.67 -12.24
C LYS A 103 11.84 12.54 -11.85
N ASN A 104 10.64 12.03 -12.11
CA ASN A 104 9.40 12.75 -11.86
C ASN A 104 8.92 12.64 -10.39
N TYR A 105 9.63 11.87 -9.56
CA TYR A 105 9.23 11.55 -8.20
C TYR A 105 10.34 11.86 -7.21
N ARG A 106 10.02 12.61 -6.17
CA ARG A 106 10.92 12.92 -5.05
C ARG A 106 10.58 12.07 -3.84
N GLU A 107 11.54 11.82 -2.96
CA GLU A 107 11.30 11.09 -1.71
C GLU A 107 10.36 11.86 -0.79
N THR A 108 10.59 13.17 -0.65
CA THR A 108 9.75 14.09 0.13
C THR A 108 9.22 15.23 -0.75
N ILE A 109 8.34 16.07 -0.19
CA ILE A 109 7.81 17.24 -0.90
C ILE A 109 8.79 18.42 -0.98
N GLU A 110 9.94 18.32 -0.30
CA GLU A 110 10.88 19.42 -0.21
C GLU A 110 11.54 19.74 -1.57
N PRO A 111 11.74 21.03 -1.91
CA PRO A 111 12.32 21.46 -3.19
C PRO A 111 13.74 20.95 -3.49
N ASP A 112 14.46 20.47 -2.49
CA ASP A 112 15.81 19.91 -2.56
C ASP A 112 15.87 18.41 -2.23
N SER A 113 14.72 17.76 -2.01
CA SER A 113 14.64 16.31 -1.79
C SER A 113 15.18 15.52 -2.98
N ASP A 114 15.90 14.45 -2.66
CA ASP A 114 16.37 13.47 -3.63
C ASP A 114 15.22 12.85 -4.42
N ILE A 115 15.53 12.40 -5.64
CA ILE A 115 14.59 11.64 -6.46
C ILE A 115 14.52 10.19 -5.98
N VAL A 116 13.35 9.58 -6.11
CA VAL A 116 13.11 8.21 -5.66
C VAL A 116 14.09 7.25 -6.33
N SER A 117 14.84 6.52 -5.50
CA SER A 117 15.64 5.37 -5.91
C SER A 117 14.76 4.12 -5.95
N LEU A 118 14.70 3.44 -7.10
CA LEU A 118 13.93 2.21 -7.29
C LEU A 118 14.81 0.96 -7.24
N LEU A 119 15.95 0.99 -7.94
CA LEU A 119 16.90 -0.13 -8.01
C LEU A 119 18.24 0.32 -7.43
N ALA A 120 18.88 -0.56 -6.68
CA ALA A 120 20.14 -0.30 -5.99
C ALA A 120 21.18 -1.40 -6.27
N PRO A 121 22.45 -1.04 -6.53
CA PRO A 121 23.45 -1.97 -6.99
C PRO A 121 23.89 -2.93 -5.87
N VAL A 122 24.49 -4.05 -6.28
CA VAL A 122 25.15 -4.97 -5.34
C VAL A 122 26.23 -4.20 -4.56
N GLY A 123 26.21 -4.34 -3.23
CA GLY A 123 27.10 -3.60 -2.33
C GLY A 123 26.49 -2.34 -1.72
N ALA A 124 25.30 -1.91 -2.19
CA ALA A 124 24.45 -0.97 -1.44
C ALA A 124 23.82 -1.64 -0.20
N ASP A 125 23.15 -0.86 0.65
CA ASP A 125 22.52 -1.36 1.89
C ASP A 125 21.35 -2.33 1.60
N GLU A 126 20.49 -2.00 0.63
CA GLU A 126 19.36 -2.84 0.18
C GLU A 126 19.45 -3.11 -1.34
N PRO A 127 20.35 -3.99 -1.82
CA PRO A 127 20.47 -4.25 -3.25
C PRO A 127 19.18 -4.77 -3.87
N TYR A 128 18.82 -4.20 -5.01
CA TYR A 128 17.64 -4.57 -5.77
C TYR A 128 17.88 -4.36 -7.26
N TYR A 129 17.85 -5.44 -8.04
CA TYR A 129 18.26 -5.39 -9.44
C TYR A 129 17.52 -6.39 -10.32
N ALA A 130 17.53 -6.09 -11.62
CA ALA A 130 17.14 -7.01 -12.67
C ALA A 130 18.36 -7.60 -13.37
N LEU A 131 18.30 -8.90 -13.65
CA LEU A 131 19.33 -9.65 -14.37
C LEU A 131 18.67 -10.53 -15.44
N TYR A 132 19.30 -10.59 -16.61
CA TYR A 132 18.90 -11.51 -17.67
C TYR A 132 20.03 -12.49 -17.97
N GLY A 133 19.71 -13.65 -18.53
CA GLY A 133 20.73 -14.64 -18.85
C GLY A 133 20.19 -15.86 -19.57
N TRP A 134 21.03 -16.90 -19.64
CA TRP A 134 20.69 -18.19 -20.22
C TRP A 134 21.03 -19.29 -19.22
N ALA A 135 20.06 -20.14 -18.89
CA ALA A 135 20.27 -21.33 -18.09
C ALA A 135 20.85 -22.44 -18.97
N PRO A 136 21.92 -23.15 -18.53
CA PRO A 136 22.55 -24.19 -19.31
C PRO A 136 21.65 -25.43 -19.38
N GLY A 137 21.50 -25.98 -20.58
CA GLY A 137 20.84 -27.27 -20.82
C GLY A 137 21.85 -28.35 -21.20
N ALA A 138 21.38 -29.34 -21.96
CA ALA A 138 22.23 -30.43 -22.42
C ALA A 138 23.46 -29.91 -23.20
N GLY A 139 24.64 -30.40 -22.81
CA GLY A 139 25.92 -30.07 -23.45
C GLY A 139 26.60 -28.81 -22.92
N LEU A 140 26.02 -28.12 -21.92
CA LEU A 140 26.58 -26.90 -21.33
C LEU A 140 26.74 -27.02 -19.81
N THR A 141 27.72 -26.31 -19.27
CA THR A 141 27.87 -26.05 -17.83
C THR A 141 27.50 -24.61 -17.52
N GLY A 142 27.39 -24.26 -16.23
CA GLY A 142 27.12 -22.87 -15.81
C GLY A 142 28.13 -21.86 -16.33
N GLU A 143 29.41 -22.24 -16.46
CA GLU A 143 30.47 -21.38 -17.01
C GLU A 143 30.37 -21.18 -18.53
N SER A 144 29.58 -22.03 -19.22
CA SER A 144 29.42 -21.96 -20.67
C SER A 144 28.44 -20.88 -21.13
N VAL A 145 27.69 -20.29 -20.20
CA VAL A 145 26.61 -19.32 -20.42
C VAL A 145 26.83 -18.07 -19.57
N PRO A 146 26.33 -16.89 -19.98
CA PRO A 146 26.51 -15.69 -19.17
C PRO A 146 25.68 -15.77 -17.88
N GLY A 147 26.27 -15.34 -16.78
CA GLY A 147 25.65 -15.30 -15.45
C GLY A 147 25.90 -13.98 -14.73
N ALA A 148 25.62 -13.96 -13.44
CA ALA A 148 25.62 -12.75 -12.60
C ALA A 148 27.00 -12.06 -12.48
N ASN A 149 28.09 -12.79 -12.73
CA ASN A 149 29.48 -12.32 -12.66
C ASN A 149 30.14 -12.13 -14.04
N THR A 150 29.41 -12.36 -15.13
CA THR A 150 29.96 -12.21 -16.48
C THR A 150 30.21 -10.74 -16.80
N ILE A 151 31.42 -10.40 -17.22
CA ILE A 151 31.72 -9.04 -17.70
C ILE A 151 31.37 -8.94 -19.18
N TRP A 152 30.33 -8.19 -19.49
CA TRP A 152 29.88 -7.91 -20.85
C TRP A 152 30.74 -6.83 -21.52
N SER A 153 30.91 -6.95 -22.83
CA SER A 153 31.49 -5.90 -23.67
C SER A 153 30.39 -5.14 -24.40
N VAL A 154 30.62 -3.86 -24.67
CA VAL A 154 29.68 -3.03 -25.42
C VAL A 154 29.97 -3.18 -26.91
N GLU A 155 28.99 -3.70 -27.66
CA GLU A 155 29.07 -3.77 -29.13
C GLU A 155 28.62 -2.45 -29.76
N SER A 156 27.56 -1.83 -29.24
CA SER A 156 27.05 -0.53 -29.68
C SER A 156 26.25 0.20 -28.58
N GLY A 157 26.16 1.52 -28.70
CA GLY A 157 25.47 2.40 -27.75
C GLY A 157 26.37 2.87 -26.60
N GLU A 158 26.00 4.00 -25.98
CA GLU A 158 26.75 4.60 -24.86
C GLU A 158 25.80 5.01 -23.73
N THR A 159 24.67 5.63 -24.07
CA THR A 159 23.59 5.99 -23.16
C THR A 159 22.29 5.36 -23.65
N LEU A 160 21.58 4.68 -22.74
CA LEU A 160 20.29 4.07 -23.01
C LEU A 160 19.19 5.13 -22.88
N ALA A 161 18.47 5.36 -23.97
CA ALA A 161 17.36 6.33 -24.07
C ALA A 161 16.30 5.82 -25.08
N PRO A 162 15.11 6.44 -25.18
CA PRO A 162 13.98 5.95 -26.01
C PRO A 162 14.31 5.53 -27.44
N ASP A 163 15.17 6.29 -28.11
CA ASP A 163 15.59 6.05 -29.49
C ASP A 163 17.08 5.64 -29.58
N SER A 164 17.66 5.16 -28.49
CA SER A 164 19.09 4.85 -28.36
C SER A 164 19.29 3.54 -27.62
N PRO A 165 19.07 2.39 -28.29
CA PRO A 165 19.32 1.08 -27.70
C PRO A 165 20.82 0.83 -27.49
N ILE A 166 21.13 -0.08 -26.57
CA ILE A 166 22.49 -0.55 -26.29
C ILE A 166 22.57 -2.03 -26.62
N ILE A 167 23.65 -2.45 -27.28
CA ILE A 167 23.94 -3.86 -27.55
C ILE A 167 25.18 -4.27 -26.76
N LEU A 168 24.97 -5.24 -25.87
CA LEU A 168 26.03 -5.93 -25.14
C LEU A 168 26.36 -7.25 -25.82
N THR A 169 27.64 -7.64 -25.82
CA THR A 169 28.12 -8.91 -26.35
C THR A 169 29.04 -9.62 -25.37
N TRP A 170 28.99 -10.94 -25.38
CA TRP A 170 29.90 -11.80 -24.65
C TRP A 170 30.18 -13.07 -25.46
N ASP A 171 31.45 -13.41 -25.64
CA ASP A 171 31.90 -14.65 -26.29
C ASP A 171 32.44 -15.56 -25.20
N ASN A 172 31.90 -16.79 -25.11
CA ASN A 172 32.33 -17.74 -24.10
C ASN A 172 33.67 -18.41 -24.42
N GLY A 173 34.25 -18.15 -25.61
CA GLY A 173 35.49 -18.75 -26.10
C GLY A 173 35.38 -20.22 -26.51
N ALA A 174 34.19 -20.82 -26.37
CA ALA A 174 33.88 -22.21 -26.66
C ALA A 174 32.87 -22.35 -27.83
N GLY A 175 32.77 -21.31 -28.66
CA GLY A 175 31.95 -21.31 -29.87
C GLY A 175 30.53 -20.81 -29.68
N LEU A 176 30.17 -20.19 -28.54
CA LEU A 176 28.90 -19.50 -28.38
C LEU A 176 29.12 -17.99 -28.20
N LYS A 177 28.39 -17.20 -28.99
CA LYS A 177 28.37 -15.74 -28.89
C LYS A 177 27.00 -15.29 -28.43
N PHE A 178 26.97 -14.57 -27.32
CA PHE A 178 25.76 -14.05 -26.72
C PHE A 178 25.66 -12.56 -27.00
N ARG A 179 24.47 -12.10 -27.38
CA ARG A 179 24.14 -10.67 -27.45
C ARG A 179 22.93 -10.36 -26.59
N ARG A 180 22.90 -9.15 -26.06
CA ARG A 180 21.75 -8.57 -25.36
C ARG A 180 21.55 -7.16 -25.86
N GLU A 181 20.43 -6.95 -26.53
CA GLU A 181 19.97 -5.63 -26.92
C GLU A 181 18.99 -5.13 -25.86
N LEU A 182 19.26 -3.94 -25.35
CA LEU A 182 18.47 -3.25 -24.35
C LEU A 182 17.91 -1.99 -24.98
N SER A 183 16.58 -1.84 -24.93
CA SER A 183 15.88 -0.60 -25.21
C SER A 183 14.99 -0.24 -24.04
N VAL A 184 14.61 1.03 -23.92
CA VAL A 184 13.71 1.54 -22.89
C VAL A 184 12.77 2.53 -23.55
N ASP A 185 11.53 2.63 -23.12
CA ASP A 185 10.64 3.68 -23.60
C ASP A 185 10.85 5.01 -22.83
N LYS A 186 9.99 5.99 -23.10
CA LYS A 186 10.05 7.29 -22.41
C LYS A 186 9.59 7.23 -20.94
N ASP A 187 8.88 6.16 -20.56
CA ASP A 187 8.24 5.99 -19.27
C ASP A 187 9.04 4.96 -18.45
N PHE A 188 8.62 3.69 -18.37
CA PHE A 188 9.17 2.70 -17.45
C PHE A 188 9.38 1.29 -18.02
N MET A 189 9.18 1.08 -19.32
CA MET A 189 9.26 -0.24 -19.94
C MET A 189 10.60 -0.44 -20.62
N PHE A 190 11.37 -1.42 -20.15
CA PHE A 190 12.57 -1.91 -20.81
C PHE A 190 12.22 -3.12 -21.67
N SER A 191 12.71 -3.14 -22.91
CA SER A 191 12.66 -4.33 -23.77
C SER A 191 14.05 -4.95 -23.86
N VAL A 192 14.11 -6.24 -23.56
CA VAL A 192 15.34 -7.02 -23.48
C VAL A 192 15.28 -8.14 -24.51
N HIS A 193 16.07 -7.99 -25.56
CA HIS A 193 16.22 -8.99 -26.60
C HIS A 193 17.55 -9.72 -26.42
N GLN A 194 17.47 -11.02 -26.12
CA GLN A 194 18.63 -11.89 -25.95
C GLN A 194 18.82 -12.76 -27.18
N SER A 195 20.06 -12.95 -27.61
CA SER A 195 20.38 -13.95 -28.64
C SER A 195 21.66 -14.72 -28.32
N VAL A 196 21.73 -15.93 -28.86
CA VAL A 196 22.91 -16.80 -28.80
C VAL A 196 23.16 -17.40 -30.18
N GLU A 197 24.34 -17.19 -30.71
CA GLU A 197 24.82 -17.78 -31.96
C GLU A 197 25.75 -18.95 -31.65
N ASN A 198 25.48 -20.12 -32.23
CA ASN A 198 26.34 -21.29 -32.09
C ASN A 198 27.32 -21.39 -33.27
N THR A 199 28.54 -20.95 -33.06
CA THR A 199 29.66 -21.06 -34.01
C THR A 199 30.50 -22.34 -33.82
N GLY A 200 30.11 -23.20 -32.87
CA GLY A 200 30.75 -24.48 -32.57
C GLY A 200 30.40 -25.59 -33.56
N SER A 201 30.70 -26.84 -33.19
CA SER A 201 30.51 -28.02 -34.05
C SER A 201 29.42 -29.00 -33.59
N ALA A 202 28.79 -28.75 -32.43
CA ALA A 202 27.74 -29.59 -31.87
C ALA A 202 26.53 -28.75 -31.47
N PRO A 203 25.31 -29.33 -31.50
CA PRO A 203 24.13 -28.64 -30.98
C PRO A 203 24.24 -28.46 -29.47
N VAL A 204 23.73 -27.33 -28.97
CA VAL A 204 23.65 -27.00 -27.54
C VAL A 204 22.21 -26.70 -27.16
N SER A 205 21.85 -26.92 -25.90
CA SER A 205 20.53 -26.54 -25.39
C SER A 205 20.66 -25.54 -24.25
N LEU A 206 19.83 -24.51 -24.24
CA LEU A 206 19.82 -23.46 -23.21
C LEU A 206 18.45 -22.77 -23.15
N ALA A 207 18.10 -22.24 -21.98
CA ALA A 207 16.82 -21.57 -21.74
C ALA A 207 17.05 -20.10 -21.34
N PRO A 208 16.44 -19.13 -22.03
CA PRO A 208 16.53 -17.73 -21.63
C PRO A 208 15.78 -17.48 -20.32
N TYR A 209 16.31 -16.60 -19.46
CA TYR A 209 15.65 -16.22 -18.22
C TYR A 209 15.77 -14.72 -17.91
N GLY A 210 14.84 -14.23 -17.10
CA GLY A 210 14.90 -12.96 -16.38
C GLY A 210 14.78 -13.21 -14.87
N ILE A 211 15.44 -12.38 -14.07
CA ILE A 211 15.48 -12.43 -12.61
C ILE A 211 15.28 -11.01 -12.07
N LEU A 212 14.42 -10.87 -11.06
CA LEU A 212 14.44 -9.75 -10.13
C LEU A 212 14.87 -10.28 -8.77
N ALA A 213 15.92 -9.70 -8.20
CA ALA A 213 16.45 -10.09 -6.90
C ALA A 213 16.44 -8.89 -5.95
N ARG A 214 15.79 -9.04 -4.80
CA ARG A 214 15.67 -8.03 -3.76
C ARG A 214 16.26 -8.56 -2.46
N HIS A 215 17.24 -7.84 -1.92
CA HIS A 215 17.94 -8.22 -0.71
C HIS A 215 17.22 -7.63 0.49
N GLY A 216 16.73 -8.50 1.36
CA GLY A 216 15.95 -8.12 2.53
C GLY A 216 14.56 -7.58 2.18
N ILE A 217 13.85 -7.18 3.23
CA ILE A 217 12.55 -6.50 3.15
C ILE A 217 12.84 -5.00 3.27
N PRO A 218 12.27 -4.15 2.40
CA PRO A 218 12.49 -2.70 2.45
C PRO A 218 12.12 -2.11 3.82
N GLY A 219 12.94 -1.19 4.32
CA GLY A 219 12.68 -0.53 5.60
C GLY A 219 11.42 0.36 5.64
N ASP A 220 10.89 0.78 4.49
CA ASP A 220 9.84 1.80 4.36
C ASP A 220 8.42 1.25 4.09
N ILE A 221 8.26 -0.07 4.10
CA ILE A 221 6.96 -0.73 3.94
C ILE A 221 5.92 -0.23 4.95
N LYS A 222 4.70 0.03 4.49
CA LYS A 222 3.61 0.58 5.31
C LYS A 222 2.99 -0.46 6.25
N LYS A 223 3.09 -1.75 5.92
CA LYS A 223 2.50 -2.87 6.71
C LYS A 223 1.03 -2.62 7.06
N PHE A 224 0.27 -2.20 6.06
CA PHE A 224 -1.08 -1.70 6.27
C PHE A 224 -2.12 -2.59 5.58
N PHE A 225 -3.12 -3.07 6.33
CA PHE A 225 -4.05 -4.12 5.90
C PHE A 225 -4.86 -3.86 4.62
N ILE A 226 -4.83 -2.63 4.10
CA ILE A 226 -5.47 -2.26 2.82
C ILE A 226 -4.46 -2.05 1.70
N LEU A 227 -3.21 -2.50 1.84
CA LEU A 227 -2.18 -2.40 0.83
C LEU A 227 -1.35 -3.67 0.86
N HIS A 228 -1.23 -4.31 -0.29
CA HIS A 228 -0.26 -5.36 -0.53
C HIS A 228 1.11 -4.77 -0.85
N GLU A 229 2.16 -5.26 -0.17
CA GLU A 229 3.58 -4.94 -0.42
C GLU A 229 4.36 -6.25 -0.34
N GLY A 230 4.92 -6.70 -1.47
CA GLY A 230 5.46 -8.05 -1.57
C GLY A 230 5.59 -8.53 -2.99
N LEU A 231 5.51 -9.84 -3.18
CA LEU A 231 5.62 -10.47 -4.48
C LEU A 231 4.24 -10.53 -5.14
N ILE A 232 4.22 -10.32 -6.46
CA ILE A 232 3.01 -10.35 -7.27
C ILE A 232 3.23 -11.11 -8.57
N ALA A 233 2.23 -11.86 -9.01
CA ALA A 233 2.25 -12.49 -10.32
C ALA A 233 0.87 -12.50 -10.98
N MET A 234 0.85 -12.36 -12.30
CA MET A 234 -0.28 -12.73 -13.15
C MET A 234 0.10 -13.99 -13.91
N SER A 235 -0.68 -15.06 -13.79
CA SER A 235 -0.44 -16.33 -14.46
C SER A 235 -1.73 -16.81 -15.12
N ASP A 236 -1.80 -16.74 -16.45
CA ASP A 236 -2.96 -17.20 -17.25
C ASP A 236 -4.30 -16.61 -16.74
N GLY A 237 -4.29 -15.31 -16.41
CA GLY A 237 -5.45 -14.57 -15.93
C GLY A 237 -5.72 -14.67 -14.43
N GLU A 238 -4.91 -15.41 -13.65
CA GLU A 238 -4.98 -15.46 -12.19
C GLU A 238 -3.92 -14.54 -11.56
N LEU A 239 -4.37 -13.62 -10.69
CA LEU A 239 -3.48 -12.74 -9.91
C LEU A 239 -3.15 -13.44 -8.59
N SER A 240 -1.86 -13.53 -8.27
CA SER A 240 -1.35 -13.91 -6.94
C SER A 240 -0.62 -12.74 -6.28
N GLU A 241 -0.84 -12.61 -4.98
CA GLU A 241 -0.22 -11.65 -4.09
C GLU A 241 0.35 -12.47 -2.92
N THR A 242 1.67 -12.42 -2.72
CA THR A 242 2.35 -13.19 -1.67
C THR A 242 3.16 -12.25 -0.78
N ASP A 243 2.92 -12.33 0.52
CA ASP A 243 3.67 -11.58 1.53
C ASP A 243 5.10 -12.15 1.69
N TYR A 244 6.04 -11.33 2.17
CA TYR A 244 7.44 -11.75 2.31
C TYR A 244 7.62 -12.94 3.26
N ASP A 245 6.91 -12.95 4.38
CA ASP A 245 6.95 -14.04 5.38
C ASP A 245 6.38 -15.34 4.82
N ASP A 246 5.31 -15.28 4.04
CA ASP A 246 4.76 -16.46 3.34
C ASP A 246 5.78 -17.11 2.39
N VAL A 247 6.63 -16.32 1.73
CA VAL A 247 7.69 -16.85 0.84
C VAL A 247 8.78 -17.58 1.65
N GLU A 248 9.12 -17.08 2.84
CA GLU A 248 10.10 -17.73 3.71
C GLU A 248 9.62 -19.10 4.20
N GLU A 249 8.30 -19.28 4.32
CA GLU A 249 7.65 -20.52 4.76
C GLU A 249 7.47 -21.56 3.63
N TYR A 250 7.86 -21.23 2.39
CA TYR A 250 7.73 -22.16 1.27
C TYR A 250 8.52 -23.47 1.49
N PRO A 251 7.99 -24.60 0.98
CA PRO A 251 8.73 -25.86 1.03
C PRO A 251 10.03 -25.75 0.21
N PHE A 252 11.10 -26.34 0.72
CA PHE A 252 12.36 -26.42 -0.01
C PHE A 252 12.17 -27.18 -1.33
N ASN A 253 12.50 -26.54 -2.44
CA ASN A 253 12.43 -27.12 -3.78
C ASN A 253 13.85 -27.51 -4.24
N PRO A 254 14.18 -28.81 -4.34
CA PRO A 254 15.51 -29.26 -4.72
C PRO A 254 15.94 -28.83 -6.14
N ARG A 255 15.00 -28.51 -7.03
CA ARG A 255 15.31 -28.04 -8.40
C ARG A 255 15.73 -26.58 -8.41
N GLU A 256 15.14 -25.77 -7.52
CA GLU A 256 15.47 -24.35 -7.39
C GLU A 256 16.58 -24.10 -6.36
N GLY A 257 16.89 -25.09 -5.51
CA GLY A 257 17.93 -25.01 -4.48
C GLY A 257 17.56 -24.14 -3.29
N ALA A 258 16.27 -23.82 -3.13
CA ALA A 258 15.76 -22.87 -2.14
C ALA A 258 14.28 -23.19 -1.79
N PRO A 259 13.74 -22.70 -0.66
CA PRO A 259 12.30 -22.45 -0.49
C PRO A 259 11.74 -21.75 -1.72
N ALA A 260 10.84 -22.41 -2.45
CA ALA A 260 10.34 -21.87 -3.72
C ALA A 260 8.97 -22.41 -4.11
N ASP A 261 8.17 -21.53 -4.71
CA ASP A 261 6.97 -21.90 -5.46
C ASP A 261 7.22 -21.75 -6.97
N VAL A 262 6.63 -22.64 -7.74
CA VAL A 262 6.86 -22.74 -9.20
C VAL A 262 5.54 -22.88 -9.92
N THR A 263 5.22 -21.91 -10.76
CA THR A 263 4.03 -21.90 -11.61
C THR A 263 4.43 -22.10 -13.07
N GLN A 264 3.70 -22.95 -13.80
CA GLN A 264 3.84 -23.08 -15.25
C GLN A 264 2.78 -22.21 -15.91
N VAL A 265 3.21 -21.20 -16.66
CA VAL A 265 2.33 -20.26 -17.36
C VAL A 265 2.31 -20.63 -18.84
N ALA A 266 1.12 -20.77 -19.41
CA ALA A 266 0.93 -21.30 -20.76
C ALA A 266 0.70 -20.21 -21.81
N GLU A 267 -0.10 -19.20 -21.49
CA GLU A 267 -0.53 -18.16 -22.43
C GLU A 267 0.17 -16.83 -22.18
N GLY A 268 0.23 -16.38 -20.93
CA GLY A 268 0.81 -15.07 -20.64
C GLY A 268 0.66 -14.65 -19.19
N GLY A 269 1.42 -13.61 -18.84
CA GLY A 269 1.49 -13.15 -17.48
C GLY A 269 2.75 -12.34 -17.21
N TRP A 270 2.98 -12.07 -15.94
CA TRP A 270 4.14 -11.33 -15.44
C TRP A 270 4.37 -11.71 -13.97
N ILE A 271 5.58 -11.46 -13.47
CA ILE A 271 5.95 -11.75 -12.08
C ILE A 271 6.94 -10.71 -11.57
N GLY A 272 6.85 -10.33 -10.31
CA GLY A 272 7.77 -9.36 -9.74
C GLY A 272 7.42 -8.93 -8.32
N PHE A 273 7.74 -7.68 -7.99
CA PHE A 273 7.51 -7.09 -6.68
C PHE A 273 6.68 -5.81 -6.79
N THR A 274 5.85 -5.56 -5.79
CA THR A 274 5.08 -4.33 -5.64
C THR A 274 5.34 -3.71 -4.28
N ASP A 275 5.54 -2.39 -4.27
CA ASP A 275 5.60 -1.55 -3.08
C ASP A 275 4.36 -0.65 -3.06
N HIS A 276 4.25 0.30 -2.13
CA HIS A 276 3.11 1.22 -2.09
C HIS A 276 2.86 1.92 -3.45
N TYR A 277 3.89 2.52 -4.03
CA TYR A 277 3.79 3.36 -5.23
C TYR A 277 4.59 2.87 -6.44
N TRP A 278 5.49 1.92 -6.22
CA TRP A 278 6.45 1.45 -7.20
C TRP A 278 6.27 -0.03 -7.44
N MET A 279 6.74 -0.52 -8.58
CA MET A 279 6.81 -1.95 -8.85
C MET A 279 7.89 -2.26 -9.86
N THR A 280 8.33 -3.51 -9.84
CA THR A 280 9.10 -4.08 -10.94
C THR A 280 8.52 -5.43 -11.33
N THR A 281 8.43 -5.70 -12.62
CA THR A 281 7.87 -6.97 -13.11
C THR A 281 8.61 -7.45 -14.35
N LEU A 282 8.92 -8.74 -14.38
CA LEU A 282 9.36 -9.47 -15.56
C LEU A 282 8.13 -9.85 -16.39
N ILE A 283 8.17 -9.51 -17.67
CA ILE A 283 7.04 -9.66 -18.59
C ILE A 283 7.51 -10.43 -19.84
N PRO A 284 7.35 -11.76 -19.87
CA PRO A 284 7.56 -12.55 -21.08
C PRO A 284 6.68 -12.09 -22.24
N ALA A 285 7.10 -12.36 -23.47
CA ALA A 285 6.29 -12.04 -24.65
C ALA A 285 4.94 -12.79 -24.62
N PRO A 286 3.82 -12.15 -25.01
CA PRO A 286 2.51 -12.80 -25.01
C PRO A 286 2.47 -14.07 -25.88
N GLY A 287 1.77 -15.10 -25.41
CA GLY A 287 1.62 -16.39 -26.09
C GLY A 287 2.83 -17.33 -25.94
N MET A 288 3.84 -16.96 -25.16
CA MET A 288 5.03 -17.79 -24.91
C MET A 288 4.92 -18.48 -23.55
N PRO A 289 4.91 -19.82 -23.50
CA PRO A 289 4.96 -20.54 -22.23
C PRO A 289 6.26 -20.29 -21.47
N TYR A 290 6.15 -20.16 -20.15
CA TYR A 290 7.30 -19.96 -19.26
C TYR A 290 7.07 -20.54 -17.87
N LYS A 291 8.17 -20.83 -17.18
CA LYS A 291 8.17 -21.15 -15.76
C LYS A 291 8.32 -19.85 -14.97
N ALA A 292 7.34 -19.53 -14.13
CA ALA A 292 7.43 -18.46 -13.14
C ALA A 292 7.92 -19.05 -11.81
N VAL A 293 8.88 -18.42 -11.16
CA VAL A 293 9.43 -18.89 -9.88
C VAL A 293 9.44 -17.76 -8.88
N THR A 294 8.96 -18.04 -7.68
CA THR A 294 9.16 -17.21 -6.49
C THR A 294 10.01 -18.00 -5.50
N LYS A 295 11.08 -17.43 -4.99
CA LYS A 295 11.95 -18.12 -4.03
C LYS A 295 12.64 -17.19 -3.03
N PHE A 296 13.09 -17.77 -1.94
CA PHE A 296 13.87 -17.09 -0.90
C PHE A 296 15.19 -17.82 -0.64
N ASP A 297 16.31 -17.10 -0.69
CA ASP A 297 17.62 -17.60 -0.26
C ASP A 297 17.84 -17.20 1.22
N PRO A 298 17.71 -18.14 2.18
CA PRO A 298 17.84 -17.83 3.60
C PRO A 298 19.28 -17.54 4.02
N GLN A 299 20.28 -17.94 3.25
CA GLN A 299 21.69 -17.69 3.59
C GLN A 299 22.06 -16.24 3.32
N ARG A 300 21.51 -15.68 2.25
CA ARG A 300 21.80 -14.31 1.79
C ARG A 300 20.68 -13.32 2.10
N GLY A 301 19.51 -13.81 2.53
CA GLY A 301 18.32 -13.00 2.76
C GLY A 301 17.80 -12.38 1.46
N ILE A 302 17.76 -13.14 0.36
CA ILE A 302 17.36 -12.64 -0.96
C ILE A 302 16.01 -13.21 -1.35
N TYR A 303 15.04 -12.34 -1.60
CA TYR A 303 13.80 -12.70 -2.30
C TYR A 303 14.02 -12.57 -3.80
N GLN A 304 13.55 -13.54 -4.54
CA GLN A 304 13.79 -13.60 -5.98
C GLN A 304 12.54 -14.03 -6.73
N THR A 305 12.25 -13.32 -7.82
CA THR A 305 11.29 -13.75 -8.84
C THR A 305 12.00 -14.03 -10.15
N GLU A 306 11.54 -15.04 -10.88
CA GLU A 306 12.15 -15.45 -12.15
C GLU A 306 11.11 -15.79 -13.20
N THR A 307 11.48 -15.55 -14.45
CA THR A 307 10.82 -16.12 -15.63
C THR A 307 11.84 -16.93 -16.39
N VAL A 308 11.58 -18.23 -16.60
CA VAL A 308 12.43 -19.11 -17.41
C VAL A 308 11.63 -19.58 -18.62
N LEU A 309 12.06 -19.15 -19.81
CA LEU A 309 11.42 -19.49 -21.07
C LEU A 309 11.77 -20.93 -21.49
N ALA A 310 11.06 -21.45 -22.50
CA ALA A 310 11.30 -22.78 -23.02
C ALA A 310 12.77 -22.99 -23.45
N THR A 311 13.32 -24.16 -23.13
CA THR A 311 14.66 -24.57 -23.57
C THR A 311 14.71 -24.64 -25.10
N GLN A 312 15.67 -23.94 -25.67
CA GLN A 312 15.94 -23.92 -27.11
C GLN A 312 17.16 -24.77 -27.42
N THR A 313 17.11 -25.53 -28.50
CA THR A 313 18.27 -26.25 -29.04
C THR A 313 18.80 -25.49 -30.24
N VAL A 314 20.09 -25.17 -30.23
CA VAL A 314 20.76 -24.32 -31.22
C VAL A 314 21.79 -25.17 -31.96
N ALA A 315 21.55 -25.47 -33.24
CA ALA A 315 22.50 -26.24 -34.04
C ALA A 315 23.71 -25.37 -34.47
N PRO A 316 24.82 -25.99 -34.89
CA PRO A 316 25.95 -25.26 -35.48
C PRO A 316 25.52 -24.35 -36.64
N GLY A 317 25.92 -23.08 -36.57
CA GLY A 317 25.56 -22.03 -37.53
C GLY A 317 24.19 -21.38 -37.30
N GLU A 318 23.41 -21.83 -36.31
CA GLU A 318 22.12 -21.24 -35.98
C GLU A 318 22.22 -20.18 -34.88
N THR A 319 21.20 -19.33 -34.81
CA THR A 319 21.00 -18.35 -33.74
C THR A 319 19.64 -18.56 -33.11
N ALA A 320 19.61 -18.68 -31.78
CA ALA A 320 18.38 -18.62 -31.00
C ALA A 320 18.20 -17.22 -30.42
N SER A 321 16.95 -16.83 -30.23
CA SER A 321 16.59 -15.53 -29.65
C SER A 321 15.41 -15.64 -28.71
N ALA A 322 15.30 -14.67 -27.81
CA ALA A 322 14.16 -14.50 -26.94
C ALA A 322 13.97 -13.02 -26.62
N GLU A 323 12.72 -12.61 -26.52
CA GLU A 323 12.32 -11.26 -26.15
C GLU A 323 11.50 -11.32 -24.87
N SER A 324 11.82 -10.39 -23.97
CA SER A 324 11.07 -10.19 -22.72
C SER A 324 11.17 -8.71 -22.34
N ARG A 325 10.26 -8.27 -21.48
CA ARG A 325 10.24 -6.90 -20.98
C ARG A 325 10.46 -6.88 -19.47
N LEU A 326 10.94 -5.74 -18.99
CA LEU A 326 10.99 -5.37 -17.57
C LEU A 326 10.22 -4.06 -17.42
N PHE A 327 9.14 -4.07 -16.66
CA PHE A 327 8.64 -2.83 -16.10
C PHE A 327 9.44 -2.52 -14.84
N ALA A 328 9.97 -1.31 -14.70
CA ALA A 328 10.60 -0.85 -13.47
C ALA A 328 10.29 0.64 -13.28
N GLY A 329 9.25 0.95 -12.49
CA GLY A 329 8.81 2.33 -12.37
C GLY A 329 7.62 2.57 -11.46
N ALA A 330 7.00 3.73 -11.69
CA ALA A 330 5.90 4.22 -10.90
C ALA A 330 4.55 3.64 -11.33
N LYS A 331 3.67 3.35 -10.37
CA LYS A 331 2.32 2.80 -10.62
C LYS A 331 1.34 3.88 -11.10
N GLU A 332 1.70 4.58 -12.17
CA GLU A 332 0.86 5.54 -12.86
C GLU A 332 -0.26 4.81 -13.59
N TRP A 333 -1.52 5.07 -13.21
CA TRP A 333 -2.65 4.34 -13.78
C TRP A 333 -2.75 4.48 -15.31
N ALA A 334 -2.52 5.69 -15.82
CA ALA A 334 -2.60 5.95 -17.26
C ALA A 334 -1.54 5.16 -18.04
N THR A 335 -0.31 5.13 -17.53
CA THR A 335 0.84 4.45 -18.13
C THR A 335 0.66 2.92 -18.09
N ILE A 336 0.29 2.36 -16.94
CA ILE A 336 -0.01 0.92 -16.81
C ILE A 336 -1.17 0.51 -17.74
N LYS A 337 -2.22 1.33 -17.80
CA LYS A 337 -3.36 1.09 -18.70
C LYS A 337 -2.93 1.12 -20.15
N GLN A 338 -2.04 2.02 -20.54
CA GLN A 338 -1.52 2.11 -21.90
C GLN A 338 -0.76 0.83 -22.28
N TYR A 339 0.15 0.36 -21.42
CA TYR A 339 0.87 -0.90 -21.66
C TYR A 339 -0.06 -2.12 -21.77
N GLN A 340 -1.13 -2.15 -20.98
CA GLN A 340 -2.13 -3.21 -21.09
C GLN A 340 -2.88 -3.14 -22.43
N ASP A 341 -3.41 -1.97 -22.78
CA ASP A 341 -4.36 -1.83 -23.88
C ASP A 341 -3.69 -1.72 -25.25
N GLU A 342 -2.49 -1.14 -25.31
CA GLU A 342 -1.76 -0.86 -26.56
C GLU A 342 -0.58 -1.82 -26.78
N GLU A 343 0.07 -2.30 -25.71
CA GLU A 343 1.26 -3.16 -25.80
C GLU A 343 1.03 -4.61 -25.33
N GLY A 344 -0.22 -4.99 -25.05
CA GLY A 344 -0.64 -6.36 -24.80
C GLY A 344 -0.05 -6.98 -23.52
N VAL A 345 0.28 -6.18 -22.50
CA VAL A 345 0.66 -6.73 -21.18
C VAL A 345 -0.59 -7.25 -20.49
N ASP A 346 -0.65 -8.57 -20.28
CA ASP A 346 -1.88 -9.22 -19.78
C ASP A 346 -2.31 -8.67 -18.42
N ARG A 347 -3.57 -8.21 -18.38
CA ARG A 347 -4.24 -7.67 -17.17
C ARG A 347 -3.37 -6.72 -16.33
N PHE A 348 -2.50 -5.93 -16.96
CA PHE A 348 -1.47 -5.17 -16.23
C PHE A 348 -2.04 -4.16 -15.24
N LEU A 349 -3.26 -3.66 -15.45
CA LEU A 349 -3.95 -2.82 -14.47
C LEU A 349 -4.13 -3.51 -13.11
N ASP A 350 -4.18 -4.85 -13.06
CA ASP A 350 -4.31 -5.62 -11.82
C ASP A 350 -3.02 -5.63 -10.97
N SER A 351 -1.91 -5.09 -11.48
CA SER A 351 -0.69 -4.85 -10.68
C SER A 351 -0.85 -3.73 -9.65
N ILE A 352 -1.87 -2.87 -9.81
CA ILE A 352 -2.30 -1.93 -8.78
C ILE A 352 -3.25 -2.68 -7.85
N ASP A 353 -3.00 -2.61 -6.55
CA ASP A 353 -3.82 -3.27 -5.56
C ASP A 353 -5.21 -2.61 -5.44
N TRP A 354 -6.19 -3.19 -6.15
CA TRP A 354 -7.59 -2.75 -6.14
C TRP A 354 -8.41 -3.33 -4.99
N GLY A 355 -7.84 -4.27 -4.23
CA GLY A 355 -8.49 -4.99 -3.15
C GLY A 355 -9.71 -5.82 -3.57
N TRP A 356 -10.37 -6.41 -2.58
CA TRP A 356 -11.48 -7.34 -2.81
C TRP A 356 -12.67 -6.73 -3.56
N PHE A 357 -12.91 -5.42 -3.42
CA PHE A 357 -13.97 -4.69 -4.11
C PHE A 357 -13.50 -4.09 -5.44
N PHE A 358 -12.61 -4.76 -6.19
CA PHE A 358 -12.04 -4.26 -7.46
C PHE A 358 -13.08 -3.73 -8.46
N PHE A 359 -14.26 -4.37 -8.50
CA PHE A 359 -15.38 -4.00 -9.36
C PHE A 359 -16.06 -2.66 -8.95
N LEU A 360 -15.81 -2.17 -7.73
CA LEU A 360 -16.18 -0.84 -7.28
C LEU A 360 -14.99 0.12 -7.31
N THR A 361 -13.80 -0.30 -6.87
CA THR A 361 -12.62 0.58 -6.78
C THR A 361 -12.17 1.08 -8.15
N LYS A 362 -12.08 0.21 -9.17
CA LYS A 362 -11.68 0.61 -10.53
C LYS A 362 -12.61 1.68 -11.13
N PRO A 363 -13.96 1.51 -11.16
CA PRO A 363 -14.85 2.58 -11.64
C PRO A 363 -14.79 3.84 -10.78
N ILE A 364 -14.71 3.71 -9.45
CA ILE A 364 -14.61 4.86 -8.54
C ILE A 364 -13.36 5.68 -8.84
N PHE A 365 -12.22 5.01 -9.01
CA PHE A 365 -10.97 5.68 -9.37
C PHE A 365 -11.04 6.29 -10.77
N ALA A 366 -11.60 5.61 -11.76
CA ALA A 366 -11.76 6.18 -13.10
C ALA A 366 -12.57 7.49 -13.07
N VAL A 367 -13.65 7.55 -12.28
CA VAL A 367 -14.42 8.77 -12.06
C VAL A 367 -13.61 9.82 -11.29
N LEU A 368 -12.85 9.43 -10.25
CA LEU A 368 -11.98 10.33 -9.51
C LEU A 368 -10.92 10.97 -10.41
N HIS A 369 -10.25 10.15 -11.22
CA HIS A 369 -9.23 10.57 -12.17
C HIS A 369 -9.82 11.53 -13.21
N TRP A 370 -11.00 11.22 -13.75
CA TRP A 370 -11.72 12.12 -14.65
C TRP A 370 -12.10 13.44 -13.97
N LEU A 371 -12.61 13.42 -12.74
CA LEU A 371 -12.92 14.62 -11.96
C LEU A 371 -11.68 15.46 -11.72
N ASN A 372 -10.54 14.83 -11.39
CA ASN A 372 -9.28 15.52 -11.21
C ASN A 372 -8.79 16.17 -12.52
N ALA A 373 -8.92 15.48 -13.65
CA ALA A 373 -8.56 16.03 -14.96
C ALA A 373 -9.42 17.25 -15.35
N VAL A 374 -10.71 17.26 -15.00
CA VAL A 374 -11.64 18.36 -15.30
C VAL A 374 -11.48 19.54 -14.33
N ILE A 375 -11.31 19.26 -13.03
CA ILE A 375 -11.22 20.28 -11.98
C ILE A 375 -9.80 20.84 -11.83
N GLY A 376 -8.79 20.02 -12.14
CA GLY A 376 -7.37 20.33 -11.96
C GLY A 376 -6.90 20.24 -10.51
N ASN A 377 -7.66 19.59 -9.62
CA ASN A 377 -7.31 19.48 -8.21
C ASN A 377 -7.94 18.25 -7.53
N MET A 378 -7.10 17.42 -6.92
CA MET A 378 -7.49 16.13 -6.37
C MET A 378 -8.37 16.26 -5.13
N GLY A 379 -8.12 17.23 -4.24
CA GLY A 379 -8.94 17.42 -3.03
C GLY A 379 -10.37 17.83 -3.37
N TRP A 380 -10.55 18.70 -4.37
CA TRP A 380 -11.88 19.05 -4.89
C TRP A 380 -12.52 17.89 -5.66
N ALA A 381 -11.74 17.09 -6.38
CA ALA A 381 -12.23 15.88 -7.05
C ALA A 381 -12.77 14.84 -6.05
N ILE A 382 -12.11 14.63 -4.91
CA ILE A 382 -12.59 13.77 -3.81
C ILE A 382 -13.96 14.25 -3.30
N ILE A 383 -14.11 15.55 -3.07
CA ILE A 383 -15.39 16.15 -2.62
C ILE A 383 -16.47 15.97 -3.69
N GLY A 384 -16.15 16.23 -4.96
CA GLY A 384 -17.06 16.06 -6.10
C GLY A 384 -17.52 14.61 -6.28
N LEU A 385 -16.60 13.66 -6.16
CA LEU A 385 -16.88 12.22 -6.20
C LEU A 385 -17.83 11.82 -5.07
N THR A 386 -17.55 12.31 -3.86
CA THR A 386 -18.40 12.06 -2.69
C THR A 386 -19.83 12.55 -2.93
N LEU A 387 -19.98 13.75 -3.49
CA LEU A 387 -21.28 14.32 -3.85
C LEU A 387 -22.00 13.45 -4.89
N LEU A 388 -21.30 13.00 -5.93
CA LEU A 388 -21.85 12.16 -7.00
C LEU A 388 -22.37 10.83 -6.44
N ILE A 389 -21.56 10.15 -5.62
CA ILE A 389 -21.95 8.89 -4.98
C ILE A 389 -23.16 9.11 -4.07
N LYS A 390 -23.16 10.19 -3.27
CA LYS A 390 -24.29 10.55 -2.39
C LYS A 390 -25.56 10.87 -3.16
N ALA A 391 -25.46 11.48 -4.33
CA ALA A 391 -26.59 11.74 -5.21
C ALA A 391 -27.16 10.43 -5.76
N LEU A 392 -26.31 9.49 -6.18
CA LEU A 392 -26.71 8.18 -6.69
C LEU A 392 -27.48 7.36 -5.64
N VAL A 393 -27.02 7.34 -4.38
CA VAL A 393 -27.66 6.59 -3.30
C VAL A 393 -28.79 7.36 -2.60
N LEU A 394 -29.05 8.62 -2.97
CA LEU A 394 -30.04 9.49 -2.33
C LEU A 394 -31.44 8.88 -2.24
N PRO A 395 -31.99 8.19 -3.26
CA PRO A 395 -33.34 7.62 -3.16
C PRO A 395 -33.47 6.59 -2.03
N LEU A 396 -32.42 5.82 -1.78
CA LEU A 396 -32.37 4.85 -0.68
C LEU A 396 -32.16 5.57 0.66
N ALA A 397 -31.20 6.50 0.72
CA ALA A 397 -30.92 7.29 1.90
C ALA A 397 -32.15 8.07 2.38
N TYR A 398 -32.93 8.63 1.44
CA TYR A 398 -34.19 9.33 1.73
C TYR A 398 -35.16 8.47 2.53
N LYS A 399 -35.43 7.23 2.10
CA LYS A 399 -36.32 6.30 2.81
C LYS A 399 -35.83 6.03 4.24
N SER A 400 -34.53 5.87 4.41
CA SER A 400 -33.92 5.66 5.72
C SER A 400 -34.06 6.88 6.63
N TYR A 401 -33.74 8.08 6.12
CA TYR A 401 -33.83 9.31 6.91
C TYR A 401 -35.27 9.66 7.30
N VAL A 402 -36.27 9.37 6.44
CA VAL A 402 -37.69 9.50 6.80
C VAL A 402 -38.04 8.59 7.98
N SER A 403 -37.57 7.35 7.97
CA SER A 403 -37.80 6.43 9.08
C SER A 403 -37.07 6.87 10.36
N MET A 404 -35.84 7.39 10.24
CA MET A 404 -35.12 7.98 11.39
C MET A 404 -35.83 9.21 11.98
N ALA A 405 -36.42 10.07 11.14
CA ALA A 405 -37.21 11.21 11.60
C ALA A 405 -38.38 10.74 12.48
N LYS A 406 -39.11 9.71 12.03
CA LYS A 406 -40.20 9.09 12.80
C LYS A 406 -39.70 8.42 14.08
N MET A 407 -38.59 7.67 14.04
CA MET A 407 -38.00 7.08 15.25
C MET A 407 -37.66 8.15 16.30
N LYS A 408 -37.19 9.32 15.87
CA LYS A 408 -36.87 10.42 16.77
C LYS A 408 -38.12 11.03 17.40
N GLU A 409 -39.21 11.14 16.64
CA GLU A 409 -40.53 11.57 17.16
C GLU A 409 -41.08 10.59 18.22
N LEU A 410 -40.79 9.29 18.08
CA LEU A 410 -41.23 8.26 19.01
C LEU A 410 -40.37 8.15 20.28
N GLN A 411 -39.24 8.86 20.39
CA GLN A 411 -38.35 8.79 21.56
C GLN A 411 -39.06 8.99 22.91
N PRO A 412 -39.97 9.96 23.10
CA PRO A 412 -40.66 10.13 24.38
C PRO A 412 -41.54 8.94 24.76
N GLN A 413 -42.09 8.23 23.77
CA GLN A 413 -42.88 7.02 24.01
C GLN A 413 -41.96 5.84 24.34
N MET A 414 -40.81 5.73 23.68
CA MET A 414 -39.78 4.73 23.97
C MET A 414 -39.21 4.90 25.39
N GLU A 415 -38.98 6.14 25.84
CA GLU A 415 -38.52 6.43 27.20
C GLU A 415 -39.57 6.00 28.23
N LYS A 416 -40.86 6.29 28.00
CA LYS A 416 -41.94 5.81 28.87
C LYS A 416 -42.05 4.29 28.93
N ILE A 417 -41.92 3.60 27.80
CA ILE A 417 -41.90 2.13 27.76
C ILE A 417 -40.71 1.61 28.60
N LYS A 418 -39.55 2.24 28.51
CA LYS A 418 -38.37 1.87 29.31
C LYS A 418 -38.58 2.09 30.81
N GLU A 419 -39.14 3.23 31.19
CA GLU A 419 -39.49 3.53 32.59
C GLU A 419 -40.49 2.52 33.15
N ASN A 420 -41.49 2.11 32.36
CA ASN A 420 -42.51 1.15 32.77
C ASN A 420 -41.99 -0.29 32.83
N ALA A 421 -41.15 -0.71 31.88
CA ALA A 421 -40.64 -2.07 31.80
C ALA A 421 -39.50 -2.37 32.80
N GLY A 422 -38.81 -1.34 33.30
CA GLY A 422 -37.72 -1.50 34.27
C GLY A 422 -36.62 -2.45 33.76
N ASP A 423 -36.29 -3.46 34.57
CA ASP A 423 -35.25 -4.46 34.26
C ASP A 423 -35.73 -5.63 33.38
N ASP A 424 -37.03 -5.71 33.05
CA ASP A 424 -37.57 -6.78 32.20
C ASP A 424 -37.24 -6.52 30.73
N ARG A 425 -36.09 -7.06 30.30
CA ARG A 425 -35.62 -6.97 28.90
C ARG A 425 -36.60 -7.59 27.90
N GLN A 426 -37.34 -8.63 28.28
CA GLN A 426 -38.29 -9.28 27.36
C GLN A 426 -39.54 -8.42 27.16
N ALA A 427 -40.10 -7.87 28.24
CA ALA A 427 -41.21 -6.93 28.17
C ALA A 427 -40.83 -5.68 27.37
N LEU A 428 -39.65 -5.10 27.66
CA LEU A 428 -39.11 -3.95 26.93
C LEU A 428 -39.03 -4.23 25.42
N GLN A 429 -38.41 -5.34 25.00
CA GLN A 429 -38.28 -5.67 23.58
C GLN A 429 -39.65 -5.87 22.90
N LYS A 430 -40.60 -6.53 23.58
CA LYS A 430 -41.94 -6.79 23.05
C LYS A 430 -42.76 -5.51 22.87
N GLU A 431 -42.77 -4.63 23.86
CA GLU A 431 -43.51 -3.36 23.80
C GLU A 431 -42.91 -2.40 22.78
N MET A 432 -41.58 -2.32 22.72
CA MET A 432 -40.87 -1.53 21.70
C MET A 432 -41.19 -2.01 20.28
N MET A 433 -41.19 -3.32 20.03
CA MET A 433 -41.59 -3.88 18.73
C MET A 433 -43.07 -3.63 18.40
N THR A 434 -43.93 -3.61 19.41
CA THR A 434 -45.35 -3.29 19.24
C THR A 434 -45.54 -1.83 18.85
N LEU A 435 -44.82 -0.91 19.49
CA LEU A 435 -44.78 0.51 19.12
C LEU A 435 -44.30 0.68 17.68
N TYR A 436 -43.19 0.05 17.29
CA TYR A 436 -42.67 0.13 15.93
C TYR A 436 -43.65 -0.40 14.88
N LYS A 437 -44.34 -1.52 15.15
CA LYS A 437 -45.39 -2.05 14.25
C LYS A 437 -46.59 -1.11 14.16
N LYS A 438 -47.05 -0.55 15.28
CA LYS A 438 -48.19 0.37 15.35
C LYS A 438 -47.92 1.64 14.54
N GLU A 439 -46.74 2.21 14.69
CA GLU A 439 -46.32 3.46 14.03
C GLU A 439 -45.73 3.22 12.63
N LYS A 440 -45.69 1.96 12.18
CA LYS A 440 -45.15 1.52 10.87
C LYS A 440 -43.71 2.02 10.64
N VAL A 441 -42.89 1.98 11.69
CA VAL A 441 -41.48 2.37 11.66
C VAL A 441 -40.64 1.09 11.64
N ASN A 442 -39.68 1.01 10.71
CA ASN A 442 -38.78 -0.14 10.62
C ASN A 442 -37.44 0.20 11.31
N PRO A 443 -37.10 -0.38 12.46
CA PRO A 443 -35.81 -0.09 13.12
C PRO A 443 -34.59 -0.45 12.25
N ALA A 444 -34.70 -1.47 11.38
CA ALA A 444 -33.62 -1.87 10.48
C ALA A 444 -33.43 -0.92 9.28
N SER A 445 -34.40 -0.06 8.99
CA SER A 445 -34.24 0.93 7.92
C SER A 445 -33.16 1.98 8.24
N GLY A 446 -32.79 2.16 9.51
CA GLY A 446 -31.70 3.05 9.92
C GLY A 446 -30.31 2.49 9.61
N CYS A 447 -30.11 1.17 9.64
CA CYS A 447 -28.83 0.54 9.33
C CYS A 447 -28.66 0.16 7.86
N LEU A 448 -29.75 0.09 7.08
CA LEU A 448 -29.70 -0.29 5.67
C LEU A 448 -28.77 0.59 4.80
N PRO A 449 -28.75 1.94 4.93
CA PRO A 449 -27.77 2.75 4.19
C PRO A 449 -26.33 2.50 4.64
N ILE A 450 -26.11 2.17 5.91
CA ILE A 450 -24.77 1.89 6.44
C ILE A 450 -24.22 0.63 5.78
N LEU A 451 -25.04 -0.42 5.64
CA LEU A 451 -24.64 -1.67 4.97
C LEU A 451 -24.22 -1.44 3.52
N LEU A 452 -24.98 -0.64 2.76
CA LEU A 452 -24.60 -0.29 1.38
C LEU A 452 -23.35 0.61 1.33
N GLN A 453 -23.19 1.49 2.31
CA GLN A 453 -22.07 2.42 2.38
C GLN A 453 -20.75 1.71 2.71
N ILE A 454 -20.77 0.59 3.46
CA ILE A 454 -19.55 -0.13 3.87
C ILE A 454 -18.67 -0.50 2.66
N PRO A 455 -19.13 -1.24 1.63
CA PRO A 455 -18.30 -1.55 0.46
C PRO A 455 -17.81 -0.30 -0.29
N ILE A 456 -18.66 0.73 -0.42
CA ILE A 456 -18.30 1.99 -1.07
C ILE A 456 -17.20 2.71 -0.30
N PHE A 457 -17.30 2.72 1.03
CA PHE A 457 -16.31 3.32 1.92
C PHE A 457 -14.96 2.60 1.82
N PHE A 458 -14.95 1.27 1.93
CA PHE A 458 -13.72 0.48 1.76
C PHE A 458 -13.10 0.72 0.37
N SER A 459 -13.93 0.83 -0.65
CA SER A 459 -13.45 1.09 -2.01
C SER A 459 -12.80 2.48 -2.14
N LEU A 460 -13.47 3.53 -1.65
CA LEU A 460 -12.92 4.89 -1.67
C LEU A 460 -11.65 5.00 -0.83
N TYR A 461 -11.63 4.33 0.32
CA TYR A 461 -10.46 4.30 1.18
C TYR A 461 -9.27 3.66 0.47
N LYS A 462 -9.48 2.48 -0.12
CA LYS A 462 -8.47 1.77 -0.92
C LYS A 462 -7.91 2.67 -2.03
N VAL A 463 -8.80 3.28 -2.81
CA VAL A 463 -8.44 4.17 -3.91
C VAL A 463 -7.57 5.33 -3.42
N ILE A 464 -8.03 6.09 -2.42
CA ILE A 464 -7.29 7.25 -1.89
C ILE A 464 -5.93 6.85 -1.32
N PHE A 465 -5.83 5.67 -0.71
CA PHE A 465 -4.60 5.22 -0.06
C PHE A 465 -3.57 4.68 -1.05
N VAL A 466 -3.98 3.83 -1.99
CA VAL A 466 -3.06 3.07 -2.86
C VAL A 466 -2.60 3.86 -4.08
N THR A 467 -3.44 4.76 -4.60
CA THR A 467 -3.16 5.37 -5.92
C THR A 467 -2.10 6.47 -5.82
N LEU A 468 -1.10 6.37 -6.70
CA LEU A 468 0.03 7.29 -6.79
C LEU A 468 -0.39 8.75 -7.05
N GLU A 469 -1.52 8.97 -7.70
CA GLU A 469 -2.02 10.30 -8.09
C GLU A 469 -2.34 11.22 -6.90
N LEU A 470 -2.47 10.66 -5.68
CA LEU A 470 -2.63 11.44 -4.46
C LEU A 470 -1.29 11.80 -3.80
N ARG A 471 -0.21 11.11 -4.17
CA ARG A 471 1.11 11.34 -3.59
C ARG A 471 1.60 12.75 -3.95
N HIS A 472 1.92 13.53 -2.93
CA HIS A 472 2.35 14.93 -3.07
C HIS A 472 1.33 15.81 -3.81
N ALA A 473 0.05 15.41 -3.88
CA ALA A 473 -0.98 16.18 -4.54
C ALA A 473 -1.45 17.34 -3.63
N PRO A 474 -1.31 18.60 -4.05
CA PRO A 474 -1.73 19.73 -3.23
C PRO A 474 -3.25 19.93 -3.26
N TRP A 475 -3.79 20.55 -2.22
CA TRP A 475 -5.21 20.93 -2.16
C TRP A 475 -5.41 22.43 -1.91
N ILE A 476 -5.33 22.88 -0.66
CA ILE A 476 -5.55 24.27 -0.26
C ILE A 476 -4.54 24.70 0.81
N GLY A 477 -4.05 25.93 0.71
CA GLY A 477 -3.26 26.58 1.76
C GLY A 477 -2.06 25.75 2.19
N TRP A 478 -2.15 25.14 3.38
CA TRP A 478 -1.09 24.36 4.01
C TRP A 478 -1.06 22.88 3.58
N ILE A 479 -2.09 22.37 2.90
CA ILE A 479 -2.15 20.96 2.47
C ILE A 479 -1.49 20.85 1.11
N ASN A 480 -0.24 20.41 1.15
CA ASN A 480 0.60 20.18 -0.03
C ASN A 480 0.68 18.70 -0.43
N ASP A 481 0.18 17.78 0.42
CA ASP A 481 0.18 16.36 0.14
C ASP A 481 -1.10 15.70 0.68
N LEU A 482 -1.94 15.19 -0.22
CA LEU A 482 -3.18 14.48 0.12
C LEU A 482 -2.96 13.03 0.57
N SER A 483 -1.80 12.46 0.30
CA SER A 483 -1.42 11.10 0.74
C SER A 483 -0.84 11.08 2.15
N ALA A 484 -0.30 12.21 2.63
CA ALA A 484 0.26 12.36 3.97
C ALA A 484 -0.76 12.91 4.98
N PRO A 485 -0.53 12.76 6.30
CA PRO A 485 -1.34 13.38 7.35
C PRO A 485 -1.38 14.91 7.23
N ASP A 486 -2.39 15.54 7.86
CA ASP A 486 -2.52 17.00 7.89
C ASP A 486 -1.28 17.65 8.54
N PRO A 487 -0.51 18.49 7.81
CA PRO A 487 0.71 19.10 8.34
C PRO A 487 0.44 20.32 9.24
N SER A 488 -0.83 20.68 9.46
CA SER A 488 -1.20 21.70 10.45
C SER A 488 -1.29 21.11 11.84
N SER A 489 -0.91 21.89 12.86
CA SER A 489 -1.08 21.52 14.26
C SER A 489 -1.14 22.75 15.14
N LEU A 490 -1.69 22.64 16.34
CA LEU A 490 -1.56 23.69 17.35
C LEU A 490 -0.08 24.08 17.61
N TYR A 491 0.86 23.16 17.39
CA TYR A 491 2.31 23.37 17.60
C TYR A 491 2.93 24.36 16.61
N ASN A 492 2.51 24.33 15.35
CA ASN A 492 2.96 25.27 14.31
C ASN A 492 1.94 26.39 14.05
N LEU A 493 1.07 26.67 15.02
CA LEU A 493 -0.06 27.60 14.90
C LEU A 493 -0.87 27.37 13.60
N TRP A 494 -1.14 26.10 13.33
CA TRP A 494 -1.83 25.60 12.15
C TRP A 494 -1.19 26.02 10.82
N GLY A 495 0.12 25.88 10.73
CA GLY A 495 0.91 26.16 9.53
C GLY A 495 1.33 27.62 9.36
N ILE A 496 1.08 28.49 10.34
CA ILE A 496 1.62 29.87 10.35
C ILE A 496 3.14 29.84 10.58
N LEU A 497 3.60 28.90 11.40
CA LEU A 497 5.02 28.75 11.72
C LEU A 497 5.66 27.70 10.79
N PRO A 498 6.92 27.90 10.37
CA PRO A 498 7.52 27.14 9.28
C PRO A 498 8.01 25.72 9.67
N TRP A 499 7.82 25.29 10.92
CA TRP A 499 8.25 23.97 11.37
C TRP A 499 7.13 22.93 11.28
N GLY A 500 7.55 21.66 11.19
CA GLY A 500 6.66 20.51 11.07
C GLY A 500 5.81 20.23 12.32
N THR A 501 4.88 19.29 12.17
CA THR A 501 4.12 18.74 13.29
C THR A 501 4.99 17.80 14.12
N PRO A 502 4.63 17.51 15.38
CA PRO A 502 5.22 16.38 16.09
C PRO A 502 5.08 15.09 15.28
N GLU A 503 6.04 14.18 15.47
CA GLU A 503 6.09 12.90 14.76
C GLU A 503 4.75 12.14 14.89
N PRO A 504 4.16 11.67 13.77
CA PRO A 504 2.95 10.86 13.80
C PRO A 504 3.12 9.65 14.74
N GLY A 505 2.14 9.42 15.63
CA GLY A 505 2.21 8.34 16.63
C GLY A 505 2.87 8.73 17.95
N SER A 506 3.56 9.86 18.04
CA SER A 506 4.07 10.38 19.31
C SER A 506 2.94 10.86 20.24
N VAL A 507 3.19 10.86 21.56
CA VAL A 507 2.26 11.44 22.55
C VAL A 507 2.02 12.93 22.28
N LEU A 508 3.02 13.64 21.73
CA LEU A 508 2.90 15.05 21.34
C LEU A 508 1.90 15.23 20.19
N ALA A 509 1.88 14.33 19.20
CA ALA A 509 0.92 14.39 18.09
C ALA A 509 -0.54 14.24 18.56
N LEU A 510 -0.77 13.53 19.67
CA LEU A 510 -2.12 13.45 20.28
C LEU A 510 -2.58 14.77 20.91
N ILE A 511 -1.64 15.61 21.35
CA ILE A 511 -1.94 16.91 21.98
C ILE A 511 -2.08 17.99 20.91
N PHE A 512 -1.21 17.99 19.91
CA PHE A 512 -1.12 19.02 18.89
C PHE A 512 -1.92 18.67 17.64
N ILE A 513 -3.25 18.74 17.76
CA ILE A 513 -4.19 18.39 16.70
C ILE A 513 -4.21 19.42 15.54
N GLY A 514 -4.34 18.91 14.31
CA GLY A 514 -4.49 19.70 13.08
C GLY A 514 -5.90 20.23 12.82
N ILE A 515 -6.05 21.03 11.76
CA ILE A 515 -7.34 21.61 11.36
C ILE A 515 -8.30 20.52 10.86
N LEU A 516 -7.84 19.62 9.98
CA LEU A 516 -8.71 18.60 9.39
C LEU A 516 -9.27 17.62 10.43
N PRO A 517 -8.47 17.09 11.37
CA PRO A 517 -9.01 16.22 12.40
C PRO A 517 -10.06 16.95 13.28
N LEU A 518 -9.84 18.22 13.62
CA LEU A 518 -10.84 19.05 14.31
C LEU A 518 -12.14 19.18 13.50
N CYS A 519 -12.03 19.49 12.20
CA CYS A 519 -13.17 19.56 11.30
C CYS A 519 -13.90 18.21 11.20
N LEU A 520 -13.16 17.10 11.18
CA LEU A 520 -13.70 15.74 11.20
C LEU A 520 -14.53 15.51 12.47
N GLY A 521 -13.97 15.76 13.66
CA GLY A 521 -14.67 15.59 14.93
C GLY A 521 -15.93 16.44 15.02
N VAL A 522 -15.86 17.71 14.62
CA VAL A 522 -17.02 18.61 14.58
C VAL A 522 -18.08 18.12 13.59
N SER A 523 -17.68 17.68 12.39
CA SER A 523 -18.62 17.17 11.38
C SER A 523 -19.33 15.88 11.83
N MET A 524 -18.59 14.96 12.46
CA MET A 524 -19.15 13.73 13.05
C MET A 524 -20.11 14.07 14.19
N TRP A 525 -19.74 14.99 15.08
CA TRP A 525 -20.60 15.44 16.17
C TRP A 525 -21.90 16.07 15.65
N LEU A 526 -21.84 16.93 14.62
CA LEU A 526 -23.02 17.52 13.98
C LEU A 526 -23.93 16.44 13.39
N GLN A 527 -23.37 15.49 12.65
CA GLN A 527 -24.11 14.38 12.06
C GLN A 527 -24.78 13.53 13.14
N GLN A 528 -24.07 13.22 14.22
CA GLN A 528 -24.58 12.43 15.34
C GLN A 528 -25.78 13.07 16.04
N LYS A 529 -25.85 14.41 16.12
CA LYS A 529 -27.00 15.13 16.70
C LYS A 529 -28.31 14.90 15.95
N LEU A 530 -28.24 14.54 14.67
CA LEU A 530 -29.43 14.20 13.89
C LEU A 530 -29.91 12.77 14.16
N ASN A 531 -29.00 11.85 14.50
CA ASN A 531 -29.34 10.45 14.77
C ASN A 531 -30.17 10.26 16.06
N PRO A 532 -31.05 9.25 16.11
CA PRO A 532 -31.73 8.88 17.34
C PRO A 532 -30.71 8.55 18.44
N SER A 533 -30.90 9.13 19.62
CA SER A 533 -30.07 8.82 20.78
C SER A 533 -30.39 7.41 21.30
N PRO A 534 -29.38 6.60 21.64
CA PRO A 534 -29.58 5.35 22.36
C PRO A 534 -30.36 5.58 23.67
N THR A 535 -31.25 4.65 24.01
CA THR A 535 -32.03 4.72 25.25
C THR A 535 -31.21 4.31 26.47
N ASP A 536 -30.14 3.56 26.28
CA ASP A 536 -29.19 3.15 27.34
C ASP A 536 -28.17 4.26 27.67
N PRO A 537 -28.03 4.69 28.94
CA PRO A 537 -27.08 5.73 29.34
C PRO A 537 -25.63 5.41 28.98
N THR A 538 -25.20 4.16 29.14
CA THR A 538 -23.82 3.74 28.83
C THR A 538 -23.55 3.88 27.33
N GLN A 539 -24.44 3.35 26.49
CA GLN A 539 -24.35 3.50 25.04
C GLN A 539 -24.38 4.98 24.62
N LYS A 540 -25.24 5.80 25.22
CA LYS A 540 -25.31 7.25 24.96
C LYS A 540 -23.98 7.95 25.26
N MET A 541 -23.33 7.59 26.36
CA MET A 541 -22.02 8.15 26.71
C MET A 541 -20.93 7.75 25.70
N ILE A 542 -20.83 6.47 25.34
CA ILE A 542 -19.87 5.98 24.35
C ILE A 542 -20.03 6.74 23.03
N PHE A 543 -21.27 6.85 22.55
CA PHE A 543 -21.58 7.58 21.34
C PHE A 543 -21.18 9.05 21.46
N ALA A 544 -21.38 9.71 22.60
CA ALA A 544 -21.00 11.11 22.78
C ALA A 544 -19.48 11.36 22.70
N TRP A 545 -18.66 10.37 23.05
CA TRP A 545 -17.21 10.44 22.97
C TRP A 545 -16.64 10.03 21.61
N MET A 546 -17.37 9.23 20.84
CA MET A 546 -16.92 8.67 19.57
C MET A 546 -16.37 9.72 18.58
N PRO A 547 -17.03 10.86 18.31
CA PRO A 547 -16.47 11.87 17.41
C PRO A 547 -15.11 12.41 17.85
N TRP A 548 -14.90 12.54 19.15
CA TRP A 548 -13.67 13.10 19.73
C TRP A 548 -12.55 12.07 19.74
N VAL A 549 -12.86 10.80 20.00
CA VAL A 549 -11.88 9.70 19.90
C VAL A 549 -11.44 9.53 18.45
N PHE A 550 -12.39 9.48 17.52
CA PHE A 550 -12.10 9.32 16.10
C PHE A 550 -11.35 10.52 15.52
N MET A 551 -11.61 11.72 16.00
CA MET A 551 -10.82 12.90 15.68
C MET A 551 -9.32 12.71 15.95
N PHE A 552 -8.92 12.11 17.07
CA PHE A 552 -7.49 11.85 17.34
C PHE A 552 -6.97 10.63 16.57
N MET A 553 -7.72 9.53 16.58
CA MET A 553 -7.33 8.26 15.96
C MET A 553 -7.14 8.40 14.44
N LEU A 554 -7.99 9.19 13.79
CA LEU A 554 -8.02 9.35 12.35
C LEU A 554 -7.23 10.57 11.87
N GLY A 555 -6.70 11.36 12.80
CA GLY A 555 -5.92 12.54 12.47
C GLY A 555 -4.53 12.23 11.90
N SER A 556 -4.03 11.02 12.14
CA SER A 556 -2.79 10.49 11.57
C SER A 556 -2.95 9.83 10.20
N PHE A 557 -4.17 9.80 9.64
CA PHE A 557 -4.43 9.20 8.33
C PHE A 557 -4.20 10.23 7.23
N ALA A 558 -4.00 9.74 6.00
CA ALA A 558 -3.87 10.57 4.80
C ALA A 558 -4.95 11.67 4.75
N SER A 559 -4.53 12.92 4.54
CA SER A 559 -5.42 14.07 4.59
C SER A 559 -6.54 13.99 3.54
N GLY A 560 -6.28 13.38 2.37
CA GLY A 560 -7.29 13.08 1.37
C GLY A 560 -8.43 12.19 1.88
N LEU A 561 -8.13 11.21 2.74
CA LEU A 561 -9.15 10.38 3.38
C LEU A 561 -9.97 11.18 4.39
N VAL A 562 -9.30 12.02 5.18
CA VAL A 562 -9.96 12.89 6.17
C VAL A 562 -10.88 13.89 5.45
N VAL A 563 -10.45 14.46 4.33
CA VAL A 563 -11.26 15.32 3.44
C VAL A 563 -12.50 14.58 2.95
N TYR A 564 -12.35 13.35 2.46
CA TYR A 564 -13.49 12.51 2.07
C TYR A 564 -14.49 12.36 3.23
N TRP A 565 -14.03 12.06 4.45
CA TRP A 565 -14.93 11.90 5.60
C TRP A 565 -15.65 13.18 5.98
N ILE A 566 -14.94 14.31 6.03
CA ILE A 566 -15.54 15.61 6.32
C ILE A 566 -16.63 15.90 5.28
N ALA A 567 -16.32 15.74 3.99
CA ALA A 567 -17.27 15.95 2.90
C ALA A 567 -18.48 15.02 3.04
N ASN A 568 -18.26 13.73 3.28
CA ASN A 568 -19.30 12.73 3.47
C ASN A 568 -20.22 13.09 4.65
N ASN A 569 -19.66 13.52 5.79
CA ASN A 569 -20.42 13.89 6.98
C ASN A 569 -21.23 15.16 6.75
N VAL A 570 -20.64 16.19 6.15
CA VAL A 570 -21.33 17.46 5.84
C VAL A 570 -22.47 17.24 4.85
N ILE A 571 -22.24 16.48 3.78
CA ILE A 571 -23.28 16.15 2.79
C ILE A 571 -24.40 15.34 3.46
N THR A 572 -24.04 14.32 4.25
CA THR A 572 -25.01 13.48 4.96
C THR A 572 -25.83 14.30 5.96
N PHE A 573 -25.20 15.14 6.76
CA PHE A 573 -25.87 16.05 7.69
C PHE A 573 -26.87 16.94 6.94
N THR A 574 -26.44 17.53 5.83
CA THR A 574 -27.29 18.40 5.00
C THR A 574 -28.50 17.65 4.46
N GLN A 575 -28.30 16.46 3.87
CA GLN A 575 -29.38 15.60 3.38
C GLN A 575 -30.36 15.25 4.50
N GLN A 576 -29.86 14.73 5.61
CA GLN A 576 -30.67 14.29 6.74
C GLN A 576 -31.43 15.47 7.37
N TYR A 577 -30.79 16.62 7.58
CA TYR A 577 -31.43 17.82 8.12
C TYR A 577 -32.58 18.32 7.24
N LEU A 578 -32.36 18.41 5.92
CA LEU A 578 -33.39 18.87 4.98
C LEU A 578 -34.56 17.90 4.90
N ILE A 579 -34.30 16.60 4.89
CA ILE A 579 -35.34 15.55 4.83
C ILE A 579 -36.14 15.51 6.13
N MET A 580 -35.49 15.56 7.28
CA MET A 580 -36.20 15.62 8.57
C MET A 580 -37.11 16.86 8.65
N ARG A 581 -36.62 18.01 8.16
CA ARG A 581 -37.40 19.25 8.07
C ARG A 581 -38.59 19.13 7.13
N SER A 582 -38.44 18.44 5.99
CA SER A 582 -39.55 18.20 5.07
C SER A 582 -40.62 17.26 5.64
N GLN A 583 -40.24 16.39 6.59
CA GLN A 583 -41.17 15.54 7.34
C GLN A 583 -41.81 16.25 8.56
N GLY A 584 -41.60 17.56 8.73
CA GLY A 584 -42.22 18.35 9.80
C GLY A 584 -41.45 18.35 11.13
N TYR A 585 -40.36 17.59 11.25
CA TYR A 585 -39.49 17.63 12.40
C TYR A 585 -38.52 18.82 12.30
N LYS A 586 -38.35 19.60 13.37
CA LYS A 586 -37.35 20.69 13.42
C LYS A 586 -36.18 20.24 14.30
N PRO A 587 -35.10 19.70 13.71
CA PRO A 587 -33.95 19.28 14.51
C PRO A 587 -33.35 20.49 15.23
N ASP A 588 -33.37 20.45 16.55
CA ASP A 588 -32.70 21.46 17.35
C ASP A 588 -31.22 21.11 17.52
N VAL A 589 -30.42 21.46 16.51
CA VAL A 589 -28.97 21.17 16.48
C VAL A 589 -28.19 22.10 17.42
N PHE A 590 -28.65 23.35 17.58
CA PHE A 590 -27.92 24.42 18.27
C PHE A 590 -28.65 25.03 19.48
N GLY A 591 -29.93 24.73 19.70
CA GLY A 591 -30.74 25.39 20.72
C GLY A 591 -30.28 25.12 22.14
N ASN A 592 -29.68 23.97 22.43
CA ASN A 592 -29.01 23.72 23.71
C ASN A 592 -27.76 24.59 23.92
N ILE A 593 -27.01 24.90 22.85
CA ILE A 593 -25.82 25.76 22.91
C ILE A 593 -26.26 27.22 23.12
N ILE A 594 -27.23 27.69 22.34
CA ILE A 594 -27.78 29.04 22.44
C ILE A 594 -28.49 29.25 23.81
N ALA A 595 -29.17 28.24 24.33
CA ALA A 595 -29.79 28.29 25.66
C ALA A 595 -28.75 28.34 26.79
N GLY A 596 -27.61 27.65 26.63
CA GLY A 596 -26.47 27.71 27.56
C GLY A 596 -25.84 29.10 27.64
N PHE A 597 -25.60 29.74 26.49
CA PHE A 597 -25.11 31.13 26.44
C PHE A 597 -26.10 32.12 27.07
N LYS A 598 -27.40 31.99 26.79
CA LYS A 598 -28.45 32.80 27.41
C LYS A 598 -28.56 32.60 28.93
N ARG A 599 -28.33 31.38 29.43
CA ARG A 599 -28.30 31.10 30.87
C ARG A 599 -27.07 31.72 31.54
N GLY A 600 -25.94 31.75 30.84
CA GLY A 600 -24.71 32.44 31.26
C GLY A 600 -24.90 33.96 31.32
N GLU A 601 -25.53 34.56 30.31
CA GLU A 601 -25.87 35.99 30.28
C GLU A 601 -26.85 36.36 31.40
N ALA A 602 -27.92 35.58 31.60
CA ALA A 602 -28.89 35.83 32.67
C ALA A 602 -28.27 35.70 34.08
N LYS A 603 -27.29 34.81 34.25
CA LYS A 603 -26.54 34.68 35.50
C LYS A 603 -25.57 35.85 35.72
N ALA A 604 -24.89 36.30 34.66
CA ALA A 604 -24.03 37.48 34.69
C ALA A 604 -24.79 38.80 34.90
N GLU A 605 -26.02 38.92 34.41
CA GLU A 605 -26.92 40.06 34.68
C GLU A 605 -27.47 40.04 36.11
N ALA A 606 -27.75 38.86 36.66
CA ALA A 606 -28.17 38.70 38.05
C ALA A 606 -27.05 39.04 39.05
N ASP A 607 -25.80 38.70 38.72
CA ASP A 607 -24.63 39.03 39.55
C ASP A 607 -24.22 40.51 39.45
N LYS A 608 -24.62 41.25 38.39
CA LYS A 608 -24.44 42.71 38.28
C LYS A 608 -25.51 43.54 39.00
N LYS A 609 -26.60 42.91 39.45
CA LYS A 609 -27.70 43.56 40.20
C LYS A 609 -27.66 43.28 41.71
N LYS A 610 -26.65 42.54 42.18
CA LYS A 610 -26.22 42.49 43.58
C LYS A 610 -25.03 43.41 43.77
#